data_AF-A0A7X9AF65-F1
#
_entry.id   AF-A0A7X9AF65-F1
#
_cell.length_a   1.000
_cell.length_b   1.000
_cell.length_c   1.000
_cell.angle_alpha   90.00
_cell.angle_beta   90.00
_cell.angle_gamma   90.00
#
_symmetry.space_group_name_H-M   'P 1'
#
loop_
_entity.id
_entity.type
_entity.pdbx_description
1 polymer ?
#
loop_
_entity_poly.entity_id
_entity_poly.type
_entity_poly.pdbx_seq_one_letter_code
_entity_poly.pdbx_strand_id
1 'polypeptide(L)'
;VRIRLLERGEECRLFLEGVPGVRSVAWQEEELVLEFAGEDRELAALNRLLLEKGYPVFRFADEAWDLQEVYLRMTEGLDLE
;
A
#
# COMPACT_ATOMS: atom_id res chain seq x y z
N VAL A 1 -0.81 -2.20 4.59
CA VAL A 1 -1.67 -1.08 4.13
C VAL A 1 -1.78 -1.09 2.61
N ARG A 2 -3.00 -0.94 2.08
CA ARG A 2 -3.31 -0.89 0.64
C ARG A 2 -3.92 0.46 0.29
N ILE A 3 -3.46 1.05 -0.81
CA ILE A 3 -3.89 2.36 -1.29
C ILE A 3 -4.32 2.23 -2.74
N ARG A 4 -5.49 2.77 -3.07
CA ARG A 4 -5.95 2.88 -4.45
C ARG A 4 -6.20 4.34 -4.80
N LEU A 5 -5.62 4.76 -5.93
CA LEU A 5 -5.62 6.14 -6.40
C LEU A 5 -6.27 6.23 -7.78
N LEU A 6 -6.89 7.37 -8.08
CA LEU A 6 -7.48 7.61 -9.40
C LEU A 6 -6.43 7.95 -10.47
N GLU A 7 -5.37 8.64 -10.08
CA GLU A 7 -4.29 9.10 -10.95
C GLU A 7 -3.02 9.40 -10.12
N ARG A 8 -1.91 9.74 -10.79
CA ARG A 8 -0.61 10.04 -10.17
C ARG A 8 -0.03 8.90 -9.32
N GLY A 9 -0.36 7.65 -9.67
CA GLY A 9 0.08 6.45 -8.96
C GLY A 9 1.60 6.31 -8.87
N GLU A 10 2.31 6.40 -10.00
CA GLU A 10 3.78 6.29 -10.03
C GLU A 10 4.47 7.39 -9.20
N GLU A 11 3.97 8.62 -9.29
CA GLU A 11 4.48 9.74 -8.50
C GLU A 11 4.27 9.50 -7.00
N CYS A 12 3.09 9.01 -6.62
CA CYS A 12 2.77 8.63 -5.25
C CYS A 12 3.67 7.48 -4.75
N ARG A 13 3.89 6.46 -5.58
CA ARG A 13 4.77 5.32 -5.28
C ARG A 13 6.18 5.78 -4.95
N LEU A 14 6.78 6.58 -5.83
CA LEU A 14 8.13 7.13 -5.65
C LEU A 14 8.21 8.04 -4.42
N PHE A 15 7.17 8.85 -4.18
CA PHE A 15 7.10 9.67 -2.97
C PHE A 15 7.11 8.81 -1.69
N LEU A 16 6.30 7.75 -1.67
CA LEU A 16 6.14 6.87 -0.52
C LEU A 16 7.41 6.10 -0.17
N GLU A 17 8.28 5.77 -1.13
CA GLU A 17 9.60 5.17 -0.86
C GLU A 17 10.48 6.05 0.05
N GLY A 18 10.28 7.36 0.05
CA GLY A 18 11.00 8.31 0.89
C GLY A 18 10.34 8.64 2.23
N VAL A 19 9.15 8.09 2.52
CA VAL A 19 8.39 8.45 3.71
C VAL A 19 8.86 7.64 4.92
N PRO A 20 9.19 8.30 6.05
CA PRO A 20 9.55 7.60 7.28
C PRO A 20 8.48 6.58 7.72
N GLY A 21 8.93 5.38 8.07
CA GLY A 21 8.06 4.28 8.48
C GLY A 21 7.55 3.40 7.34
N VAL A 22 7.68 3.83 6.07
CA VAL A 22 7.45 2.98 4.91
C VAL A 22 8.70 2.13 4.66
N ARG A 23 8.56 0.80 4.68
CA ARG A 23 9.67 -0.15 4.42
C ARG A 23 9.74 -0.56 2.97
N SER A 24 8.59 -0.74 2.34
CA SER A 24 8.48 -1.11 0.94
C SER A 24 7.17 -0.57 0.37
N VAL A 25 7.20 -0.31 -0.94
CA VAL A 25 6.03 0.09 -1.73
C VAL A 25 6.09 -0.69 -3.04
N ALA A 26 5.03 -1.43 -3.35
CA ALA A 26 4.93 -2.18 -4.59
C ALA A 26 3.54 -2.03 -5.19
N TRP A 27 3.46 -2.12 -6.50
CA TRP A 27 2.19 -2.34 -7.17
C TRP A 27 1.75 -3.79 -6.98
N GLN A 28 0.49 -3.97 -6.62
CA GLN A 28 -0.23 -5.23 -6.78
C GLN A 28 -1.52 -4.93 -7.54
N GLU A 29 -1.60 -5.41 -8.78
CA GLU A 29 -2.70 -5.12 -9.70
C GLU A 29 -2.91 -3.61 -9.86
N GLU A 30 -4.01 -3.07 -9.34
CA GLU A 30 -4.37 -1.66 -9.43
C GLU A 30 -4.12 -0.88 -8.12
N GLU A 31 -3.49 -1.50 -7.12
CA GLU A 31 -3.27 -0.94 -5.78
C GLU A 31 -1.79 -0.79 -5.44
N LEU A 32 -1.45 0.29 -4.73
CA LEU A 32 -0.18 0.41 -4.05
C LEU A 32 -0.27 -0.30 -2.70
N VAL A 33 0.55 -1.31 -2.53
CA VAL A 33 0.69 -2.06 -1.29
C VAL A 33 1.96 -1.61 -0.59
N LEU A 34 1.82 -1.25 0.67
CA LEU A 34 2.91 -0.74 1.49
C LEU A 34 3.03 -1.53 2.79
N GLU A 35 4.28 -1.88 3.08
CA GLU A 35 4.70 -2.32 4.40
C GLU A 35 5.02 -1.09 5.24
N PHE A 36 4.12 -0.78 6.18
CA PHE A 36 4.28 0.34 7.08
C PHE A 36 4.59 -0.17 8.49
N ALA A 37 5.58 0.43 9.14
CA ALA A 37 6.10 0.00 10.43
C ALA A 37 5.70 0.90 11.62
N GLY A 38 4.94 1.97 11.37
CA GLY A 38 4.44 2.87 12.40
C GLY A 38 3.13 2.38 13.03
N GLU A 39 2.73 3.00 14.13
CA GLU A 39 1.45 2.73 14.80
C GLU A 39 0.31 3.49 14.13
N ASP A 40 -0.93 3.30 14.61
CA ASP A 40 -2.14 3.92 14.08
C ASP A 40 -2.02 5.45 13.94
N ARG A 41 -1.27 6.09 14.83
CA ARG A 41 -1.07 7.54 14.81
C ARG A 41 -0.19 7.97 13.64
N GLU A 42 0.94 7.30 13.41
CA GLU A 42 1.78 7.56 12.24
C GLU A 42 1.06 7.17 10.95
N LEU A 43 0.23 6.12 10.98
CA LEU A 43 -0.56 5.72 9.83
C LEU A 43 -1.62 6.77 9.45
N ALA A 44 -2.31 7.34 10.44
CA ALA A 44 -3.22 8.46 10.23
C ALA A 44 -2.49 9.70 9.69
N ALA A 45 -1.27 9.96 10.16
CA ALA A 45 -0.43 11.04 9.64
C ALA A 45 0.00 10.80 8.18
N LEU A 46 0.32 9.55 7.82
CA LEU A 46 0.60 9.15 6.44
C LEU A 46 -0.61 9.39 5.54
N ASN A 47 -1.80 8.96 5.96
CA ASN A 47 -3.04 9.18 5.21
C ASN A 47 -3.29 10.67 4.97
N ARG A 48 -3.14 11.50 6.01
CA ARG A 48 -3.24 12.95 5.91
C ARG A 48 -2.22 13.54 4.93
N LEU A 49 -0.96 13.10 5.01
CA LEU A 49 0.12 13.58 4.14
C LEU A 49 -0.19 13.32 2.66
N LEU A 50 -0.77 12.17 2.32
CA LEU A 50 -1.18 11.85 0.95
C LEU A 50 -2.22 12.84 0.41
N LEU A 51 -3.21 13.20 1.24
CA LEU A 51 -4.23 14.18 0.89
C LEU A 51 -3.63 15.59 0.76
N GLU A 52 -2.74 15.99 1.65
CA GLU A 52 -2.05 17.29 1.60
C GLU A 52 -1.14 17.44 0.38
N LYS A 53 -0.58 16.34 -0.13
CA LYS A 53 0.19 16.29 -1.39
C LYS A 53 -0.70 16.27 -2.64
N GLY A 54 -2.03 16.21 -2.46
CA GLY A 54 -3.00 16.21 -3.54
C GLY A 54 -3.03 14.90 -4.33
N TYR A 55 -2.66 13.77 -3.70
CA TYR A 55 -2.87 12.47 -4.32
C TYR A 55 -4.35 12.09 -4.18
N PRO A 56 -5.05 11.78 -5.29
CA PRO A 56 -6.48 11.47 -5.27
C PRO A 56 -6.69 10.01 -4.81
N VAL A 57 -6.50 9.79 -3.52
CA VAL A 57 -6.70 8.51 -2.84
C VAL A 57 -8.20 8.23 -2.75
N PHE A 58 -8.65 7.13 -3.33
CA PHE A 58 -10.05 6.70 -3.21
C PHE A 58 -10.23 5.62 -2.13
N ARG A 59 -9.20 4.80 -1.88
CA ARG A 59 -9.19 3.78 -0.84
C ARG A 59 -7.87 3.80 -0.10
N PHE A 60 -7.94 3.75 1.22
CA PHE A 60 -6.80 3.57 2.11
C PHE A 60 -7.23 2.59 3.20
N ALA A 61 -6.63 1.41 3.22
CA ALA A 61 -7.02 0.34 4.13
C ALA A 61 -5.78 -0.25 4.80
N ASP A 62 -5.82 -0.36 6.12
CA ASP A 62 -4.87 -1.19 6.85
C ASP A 62 -5.38 -2.63 6.89
N GLU A 63 -5.35 -3.28 5.74
CA GLU A 63 -5.63 -4.71 5.66
C GLU A 63 -4.35 -5.47 6.00
N ALA A 64 -4.43 -6.27 7.06
CA ALA A 64 -3.49 -7.36 7.28
C ALA A 64 -3.58 -8.29 6.07
N TRP A 65 -2.43 -8.78 5.60
CA TRP A 65 -2.41 -9.83 4.59
C TRP A 65 -3.32 -10.96 5.04
N ASP A 66 -4.33 -11.29 4.24
CA ASP A 66 -5.17 -12.43 4.54
C ASP A 66 -4.31 -13.69 4.35
N LEU A 67 -3.94 -14.29 5.47
CA LEU A 67 -3.07 -15.48 5.49
C LEU A 67 -3.69 -16.62 4.67
N GLN A 68 -5.02 -16.62 4.53
CA GLN A 68 -5.76 -17.58 3.74
C GLN A 68 -5.54 -17.37 2.24
N GLU A 69 -5.45 -16.12 1.77
CA GLU A 69 -5.08 -15.81 0.37
C GLU A 69 -3.66 -16.25 0.02
N VAL A 70 -2.71 -16.03 0.93
CA VAL A 70 -1.31 -16.46 0.75
C VAL A 70 -1.23 -17.97 0.68
N TYR A 71 -1.91 -18.64 1.62
CA TYR A 71 -1.97 -20.10 1.65
C TYR A 71 -2.58 -20.65 0.35
N LEU A 72 -3.70 -20.10 -0.11
CA LEU A 72 -4.37 -20.54 -1.34
C LEU A 72 -3.45 -20.40 -2.56
N ARG A 73 -2.78 -19.25 -2.73
CA ARG A 73 -1.79 -19.06 -3.80
C ARG A 73 -0.64 -20.07 -3.75
N MET A 74 -0.14 -20.42 -2.57
CA MET A 74 0.91 -21.43 -2.42
C MET A 74 0.44 -22.84 -2.74
N THR A 75 -0.80 -23.19 -2.38
CA THR A 75 -1.33 -24.55 -2.58
C THR A 75 -1.93 -24.78 -3.96
N GLU A 76 -2.43 -23.73 -4.63
CA GLU A 76 -3.08 -23.83 -5.94
C GLU A 76 -2.11 -23.65 -7.12
N GLY A 77 -0.83 -23.37 -6.87
CA GLY A 77 0.21 -23.37 -7.90
C GLY A 77 0.02 -22.32 -9.00
N LEU A 78 -0.64 -21.20 -8.67
CA LEU A 78 -0.80 -20.05 -9.57
C LEU A 78 0.50 -19.22 -9.55
N ASP A 79 1.38 -19.59 -10.48
CA ASP A 79 2.59 -18.92 -11.00
C ASP A 79 3.48 -18.12 -10.03
N LEU A 80 4.59 -18.76 -9.66
CA LEU A 80 5.87 -18.09 -9.42
C LEU A 80 6.63 -18.08 -10.75
N GLU A 81 6.53 -16.98 -11.51
CA GLU A 81 7.52 -16.59 -12.54
C GLU A 81 8.18 -15.26 -12.17
#